data_AF-A0A959X8D4-F1
#
_entry.id   AF-A0A959X8D4-F1
#
_cell.length_a   1.000
_cell.length_b   1.000
_cell.length_c   1.000
_cell.angle_alpha   90.00
_cell.angle_beta   90.00
_cell.angle_gamma   90.00
#
_symmetry.space_group_name_H-M   'P 1'
#
loop_
_entity.id
_entity.type
_entity.pdbx_description
1 polymer ?
#
loop_
_entity_poly.entity_id
_entity_poly.type
_entity_poly.pdbx_seq_one_letter_code
_entity_poly.pdbx_strand_id
1 'polypeptide(L)' 'MGRGRAKAKQTRVARDLKYRAVDTDFASLERELRSSDSYGEYVEVVEDIPDAYSDLADQYADYEDEDDERASS' A
#
# COMPACT_ATOMS: atom_id res chain seq x y z
N MET A 1 23.69 26.90 27.92
CA MET A 1 24.12 25.52 28.27
C MET A 1 22.98 24.48 28.30
N GLY A 2 21.83 24.68 27.63
CA GLY A 2 20.69 23.71 27.64
C GLY A 2 20.53 22.84 26.39
N ARG A 3 21.29 23.11 25.32
CA ARG A 3 21.09 22.47 23.99
C ARG A 3 21.40 20.97 23.97
N GLY A 4 22.37 20.49 24.76
CA GLY A 4 22.75 19.07 24.79
C GLY A 4 21.63 18.15 25.28
N ARG A 5 20.85 18.60 26.28
CA ARG A 5 19.71 17.83 26.82
C ARG A 5 18.57 17.76 25.82
N ALA A 6 18.28 18.87 25.13
CA ALA A 6 17.26 18.90 24.08
C ALA A 6 17.67 17.97 22.92
N LYS A 7 18.92 18.03 22.46
CA LYS A 7 19.43 17.15 21.40
C LYS A 7 19.33 15.67 21.79
N ALA A 8 19.72 15.31 23.02
CA ALA A 8 19.59 13.95 23.51
C ALA A 8 18.14 13.45 23.54
N LYS A 9 17.19 14.28 23.99
CA LYS A 9 15.76 13.96 23.96
C LYS A 9 15.27 13.72 22.53
N GLN A 10 15.65 14.59 21.58
CA GLN A 10 15.25 14.46 20.18
C GLN A 10 15.81 13.19 19.53
N THR A 11 17.08 12.85 19.77
CA THR A 11 17.67 11.62 19.24
C THR A 11 16.98 10.37 19.79
N ARG A 12 16.57 10.38 21.07
CA ARG A 12 15.80 9.28 21.66
C ARG A 12 14.43 9.14 20.99
N VAL A 13 13.67 10.24 20.89
CA VAL A 13 12.34 10.24 20.23
C VAL A 13 12.44 9.78 18.78
N ALA A 14 13.44 10.25 18.03
CA ALA A 14 13.64 9.83 16.64
C ALA A 14 13.98 8.34 16.52
N ARG A 15 14.78 7.79 17.44
CA ARG A 15 15.09 6.36 17.48
C ARG A 15 13.83 5.55 17.81
N ASP A 16 13.07 5.97 18.80
CA ASP A 16 11.82 5.32 19.19
C ASP A 16 10.83 5.35 18.02
N LEU A 17 10.73 6.47 17.29
CA LEU A 17 9.87 6.56 16.10
C LEU A 17 10.35 5.66 14.95
N LYS A 18 11.67 5.57 14.74
CA LYS A 18 12.25 4.77 13.65
C LYS A 18 12.13 3.27 13.89
N TYR A 19 12.31 2.83 15.14
CA TYR A 19 12.39 1.42 15.49
C TYR A 19 11.21 0.94 16.34
N ARG A 20 10.15 1.75 16.53
CA ARG A 20 8.90 1.24 17.09
C ARG A 20 8.32 0.20 16.15
N ALA A 21 7.91 -0.93 16.71
CA ALA A 21 6.94 -1.77 16.05
C ALA A 21 5.60 -1.01 16.02
N VAL A 22 4.97 -0.95 14.86
CA VAL A 22 3.59 -0.48 14.75
C VAL A 22 2.71 -1.70 14.86
N ASP A 23 1.94 -1.78 15.94
CA ASP A 23 0.88 -2.79 16.05
C ASP A 23 -0.29 -2.32 15.19
N THR A 24 -0.48 -2.99 14.06
CA THR A 24 -1.60 -2.74 13.16
C THR A 24 -2.83 -3.50 13.65
N ASP A 25 -3.94 -2.80 13.85
CA ASP A 25 -5.22 -3.44 14.18
C ASP A 25 -5.82 -4.08 12.91
N PHE A 26 -5.52 -5.37 12.73
CA PHE A 26 -6.03 -6.15 11.61
C PHE A 26 -7.55 -6.30 11.62
N ALA A 27 -8.20 -6.29 12.78
CA ALA A 27 -9.65 -6.43 12.87
C ALA A 27 -10.35 -5.16 12.38
N SER A 28 -9.78 -3.98 12.64
CA SER A 28 -10.28 -2.73 12.08
C SER A 28 -10.08 -2.67 10.56
N LEU A 29 -8.92 -3.12 10.06
CA LEU A 29 -8.62 -3.17 8.62
C LEU A 29 -9.57 -4.12 7.89
N GLU A 30 -9.82 -5.32 8.43
CA GLU A 30 -10.74 -6.28 7.83
C GLU A 30 -12.16 -5.72 7.71
N ARG A 31 -12.63 -5.01 8.76
CA ARG A 31 -13.96 -4.36 8.73
C ARG A 31 -14.04 -3.28 7.65
N GLU A 32 -12.98 -2.50 7.46
CA GLU A 32 -12.92 -1.47 6.42
C GLU A 32 -12.94 -2.11 5.02
N LEU A 33 -12.12 -3.14 4.78
CA LEU A 33 -12.09 -3.86 3.50
C LEU A 33 -13.43 -4.47 3.13
N ARG A 34 -14.06 -5.19 4.07
CA ARG A 34 -15.40 -5.77 3.88
C ARG A 34 -16.48 -4.71 3.68
N SER A 35 -16.30 -3.51 4.23
CA SER A 35 -17.20 -2.39 4.01
C SER A 35 -16.94 -1.72 2.66
N SER A 36 -15.69 -1.72 2.16
CA SER A 36 -15.35 -1.15 0.86
C SER A 36 -15.76 -2.01 -0.34
N ASP A 37 -16.03 -3.31 -0.15
CA ASP A 37 -16.65 -4.18 -1.18
C ASP A 37 -18.02 -3.68 -1.69
N SER A 38 -18.62 -2.68 -1.03
CA SER A 38 -19.85 -2.02 -1.48
C SER A 38 -19.64 -0.82 -2.43
N TYR A 39 -18.39 -0.40 -2.65
CA TYR A 39 -17.98 0.43 -3.80
C TYR A 39 -17.40 -0.54 -4.84
N GLY A 40 -18.20 -1.25 -5.63
CA GLY A 40 -19.05 -0.61 -6.63
C GLY A 40 -18.21 -0.32 -7.87
N GLU A 41 -18.13 -1.33 -8.74
CA GLU A 41 -17.65 -1.28 -10.12
C GLU A 41 -16.13 -1.10 -10.29
N TYR A 42 -15.46 -2.22 -10.58
CA TYR A 42 -14.18 -2.20 -11.30
C TYR A 42 -14.46 -1.51 -12.64
N VAL A 43 -14.26 -0.19 -12.69
CA VAL A 43 -14.21 0.50 -13.98
C VAL A 43 -12.93 0.03 -14.63
N GLU A 44 -13.08 -0.76 -15.69
CA GLU A 44 -12.02 -1.11 -16.63
C GLU A 44 -11.55 0.19 -17.30
N VAL A 45 -10.73 0.99 -16.59
CA VAL A 45 -10.08 2.19 -17.13
C VAL A 45 -8.76 1.75 -17.75
N VAL A 46 -8.83 0.90 -18.77
CA VAL A 46 -7.64 0.51 -19.54
C VAL A 46 -7.21 1.66 -20.47
N GLU A 47 -8.12 2.58 -20.79
CA GLU A 47 -7.89 3.61 -21.82
C GLU A 47 -7.07 4.84 -21.37
N ASP A 48 -6.70 5.00 -20.09
CA ASP A 48 -6.08 6.24 -19.59
C ASP A 48 -4.91 6.00 -18.60
N ILE A 49 -4.10 4.96 -18.83
CA ILE A 49 -2.86 4.75 -18.07
C ILE A 49 -1.84 5.83 -18.50
N PRO A 50 -1.32 6.67 -17.59
CA PRO A 50 -0.33 7.66 -17.96
C PRO A 50 0.95 6.98 -18.49
N ASP A 51 1.59 7.56 -19.52
CA ASP A 51 2.82 7.00 -20.14
C ASP A 51 3.90 6.59 -19.13
N ALA A 52 4.02 7.30 -18.01
CA ALA A 52 4.97 7.00 -16.93
C ALA A 52 4.75 5.62 -16.27
N TYR A 53 3.57 5.02 -16.46
CA TYR A 53 3.16 3.74 -15.91
C TYR A 53 2.84 2.71 -17.00
N SER A 54 3.01 3.03 -18.29
CA SER A 54 2.73 2.09 -19.40
C SER A 54 3.61 0.85 -19.32
N ASP A 55 4.92 1.01 -19.12
CA ASP A 55 5.85 -0.12 -19.00
C ASP A 55 5.49 -1.06 -17.82
N LEU A 56 4.90 -0.50 -16.76
CA LEU A 56 4.44 -1.25 -15.61
C LEU A 56 3.14 -2.00 -15.94
N ALA A 57 2.21 -1.35 -16.63
CA ALA A 57 0.97 -1.99 -17.07
C ALA A 57 1.25 -3.20 -17.97
N ASP A 58 2.15 -3.05 -18.94
CA ASP A 58 2.54 -4.15 -19.84
C ASP A 58 3.14 -5.35 -19.06
N GLN A 59 3.95 -5.09 -18.03
CA GLN A 59 4.51 -6.15 -17.18
C GLN A 59 3.43 -6.92 -16.41
N TYR A 60 2.36 -6.25 -15.98
CA TYR A 60 1.28 -6.87 -15.22
C TYR A 60 0.22 -7.51 -16.11
N ALA A 61 0.03 -7.04 -17.35
CA ALA A 61 -0.87 -7.64 -18.32
C ALA A 61 -0.47 -9.10 -18.64
N ASP A 62 0.84 -9.38 -18.74
CA ASP A 62 1.39 -10.72 -18.99
C ASP A 62 1.03 -11.74 -17.87
N TYR A 63 0.72 -11.27 -16.66
CA TYR A 63 0.27 -12.13 -15.55
C TYR A 63 -1.25 -12.32 -15.51
N GLU A 64 -2.05 -11.39 -16.05
CA GLU A 64 -3.50 -11.53 -16.10
C GLU A 64 -3.92 -12.61 -17.12
N ASP A 65 -3.23 -12.69 -18.26
CA ASP A 65 -3.47 -13.72 -19.28
C ASP A 65 -3.26 -15.15 -18.72
N GLU A 66 -2.32 -15.37 -17.79
CA GLU A 66 -2.09 -16.67 -17.14
C GLU A 66 -3.19 -17.07 -16.13
N ASP A 67 -3.77 -16.11 -15.42
CA ASP A 67 -4.82 -16.36 -14.43
C ASP A 67 -6.19 -16.65 -15.11
N ASP A 68 -6.50 -16.00 -16.23
CA ASP A 68 -7.71 -16.27 -17.02
C ASP A 68 -7.69 -17.66 -17.68
N GLU A 69 -6.54 -18.13 -18.18
CA GLU A 69 -6.40 -19.50 -18.72
C GLU A 69 -6.62 -20.58 -17.64
N ARG A 70 -6.23 -20.29 -16.39
CA ARG A 70 -6.42 -21.20 -15.26
C ARG A 70 -7.87 -21.24 -14.78
N ALA A 71 -8.59 -20.13 -14.88
CA ALA A 71 -10.02 -20.04 -14.56
C ALA A 71 -10.92 -20.73 -15.60
N SER A 72 -10.44 -20.89 -16.83
CA SER A 72 -11.15 -21.54 -17.95
C SER A 72 -10.98 -23.08 -18.02
N SER A 73 -10.13 -23.70 -17.18
CA SER A 73 -9.84 -25.15 -17.14
C SER A 73 -10.58 -25.86 -16.01
#